data_AF-A0A6A3RRZ4-F1
#
_entry.id   AF-A0A6A3RRZ4-F1
#
_cell.length_a   1.000
_cell.length_b   1.000
_cell.length_c   1.000
_cell.angle_alpha   90.00
_cell.angle_beta   90.00
_cell.angle_gamma   90.00
#
_symmetry.space_group_name_H-M   'P 1'
#
loop_
_entity.id
_entity.type
_entity.pdbx_description
1 polymer ?
#
loop_
_entity_poly.entity_id
_entity_poly.type
_entity_poly.pdbx_seq_one_letter_code
_entity_poly.pdbx_strand_id
1 'polypeptide(L)'
;MSVAVGGDSWSTEALSLPMRNSGVRRINNAVRRLDWALVENVLNPPDSSDGAPFELCVATRDDWNRYVQSEQQAPGSRWMAWWDDRVFIVELPVSPLHEDLVGGIRRAITDATGTGR
;
A
#
# COMPACT_ATOMS: atom_id res chain seq x y z
N MET A 1 -18.17 54.68 7.56
CA MET A 1 -18.71 53.50 8.28
C MET A 1 -19.52 52.66 7.30
N SER A 2 -19.41 51.34 7.46
CA SER A 2 -20.24 50.24 6.93
C SER A 2 -20.06 49.74 5.48
N VAL A 3 -19.21 48.70 5.40
CA VAL A 3 -19.26 47.41 4.68
C VAL A 3 -20.40 47.11 3.69
N ALA A 4 -20.01 46.52 2.55
CA ALA A 4 -20.73 45.39 1.96
C ALA A 4 -19.72 44.32 1.51
N VAL A 5 -20.01 43.09 1.95
CA VAL A 5 -19.26 41.84 1.78
C VAL A 5 -19.68 41.15 0.48
N GLY A 6 -18.74 40.52 -0.20
CA GLY A 6 -18.98 39.50 -1.21
C GLY A 6 -17.64 39.19 -1.88
N GLY A 7 -17.03 38.02 -1.75
CA GLY A 7 -17.53 36.72 -1.31
C GLY A 7 -16.68 35.73 -2.08
N ASP A 8 -15.39 35.64 -1.73
CA ASP A 8 -14.43 34.87 -2.48
C ASP A 8 -14.68 33.39 -2.24
N SER A 9 -15.37 32.78 -3.21
CA SER A 9 -15.62 31.36 -3.40
C SER A 9 -14.31 30.60 -3.67
N TRP A 10 -13.32 30.71 -2.78
CA TRP A 10 -11.98 30.16 -2.97
C TRP A 10 -11.53 29.55 -1.64
N SER A 11 -12.13 28.45 -1.18
CA SER A 11 -11.59 27.77 0.02
C SER A 11 -11.83 26.27 0.14
N THR A 12 -12.65 25.63 -0.70
CA THR A 12 -12.92 24.19 -0.51
C THR A 12 -12.05 23.27 -1.39
N GLU A 13 -11.61 23.72 -2.58
CA GLU A 13 -10.77 22.90 -3.45
C GLU A 13 -9.29 22.90 -3.06
N ALA A 14 -8.73 24.06 -2.68
CA ALA A 14 -7.30 24.20 -2.40
C ALA A 14 -6.82 23.49 -1.12
N LEU A 15 -7.70 23.33 -0.12
CA LEU A 15 -7.39 22.56 1.10
C LEU A 15 -7.42 21.05 0.88
N SER A 16 -7.97 20.57 -0.23
CA SER A 16 -8.10 19.14 -0.50
C SER A 16 -6.90 18.56 -1.28
N LEU A 17 -6.10 19.37 -1.96
CA LEU A 17 -4.97 18.91 -2.80
C LEU A 17 -3.70 18.50 -2.01
N PRO A 18 -3.26 19.19 -0.94
CA PRO A 18 -2.11 18.76 -0.14
C PRO A 18 -2.39 17.47 0.66
N MET A 19 -3.66 17.26 1.03
CA MET A 19 -4.11 16.07 1.77
C MET A 19 -4.29 14.84 0.85
N ARG A 20 -4.76 15.02 -0.39
CA ARG A 20 -5.04 13.92 -1.35
C ARG A 20 -3.82 13.05 -1.66
N ASN A 21 -2.60 13.60 -1.66
CA ASN A 21 -1.37 12.85 -1.95
C ASN A 21 -0.48 12.61 -0.71
N SER A 22 -0.99 12.97 0.47
CA SER A 22 -0.23 12.88 1.72
C SER A 22 0.02 11.43 2.15
N GLY A 23 -0.98 10.55 2.01
CA GLY A 23 -0.88 9.12 2.33
C GLY A 23 0.10 8.38 1.43
N VAL A 24 -0.02 8.55 0.11
CA VAL A 24 0.88 7.92 -0.88
C VAL A 24 2.33 8.31 -0.62
N ARG A 25 2.58 9.62 -0.44
CA ARG A 25 3.92 10.13 -0.12
C ARG A 25 4.44 9.61 1.21
N ARG A 26 3.59 9.51 2.24
CA ARG A 26 3.98 9.01 3.57
C ARG A 26 4.43 7.55 3.49
N ILE A 27 3.63 6.68 2.87
CA ILE A 27 3.95 5.25 2.72
C ILE A 27 5.22 5.09 1.88
N ASN A 28 5.32 5.76 0.73
CA ASN A 28 6.53 5.74 -0.09
C ASN A 28 7.78 6.20 0.66
N ASN A 29 7.67 7.25 1.47
CA ASN A 29 8.80 7.74 2.26
C ASN A 29 9.19 6.77 3.38
N ALA A 30 8.24 6.03 3.97
CA ALA A 30 8.55 4.96 4.91
C ALA A 30 9.35 3.85 4.22
N VAL A 31 8.90 3.41 3.04
CA VAL A 31 9.60 2.38 2.25
C VAL A 31 11.04 2.81 1.93
N ARG A 32 11.24 4.02 1.43
CA ARG A 32 12.59 4.52 1.06
C ARG A 32 13.57 4.59 2.23
N ARG A 33 13.09 4.53 3.47
CA ARG A 33 13.91 4.60 4.68
C ARG A 33 14.15 3.22 5.31
N LEU A 34 13.58 2.16 4.73
CA LEU A 34 13.75 0.80 5.26
C LEU A 34 15.19 0.34 5.12
N ASP A 35 15.63 -0.37 6.15
CA ASP A 35 16.72 -1.34 6.03
C ASP A 35 16.13 -2.65 5.49
N TRP A 36 16.35 -2.91 4.19
CA TRP A 36 15.81 -4.09 3.53
C TRP A 36 16.42 -5.40 4.05
N ALA A 37 17.63 -5.38 4.60
CA ALA A 37 18.23 -6.57 5.20
C ALA A 37 17.49 -6.95 6.50
N LEU A 38 17.04 -5.96 7.26
CA LEU A 38 16.19 -6.20 8.42
C LEU A 38 14.82 -6.76 8.00
N VAL A 39 14.21 -6.19 6.96
CA VAL A 39 12.92 -6.68 6.43
C VAL A 39 13.04 -8.14 6.00
N GLU A 40 14.10 -8.50 5.28
CA GLU A 40 14.39 -9.88 4.88
C GLU A 40 14.53 -10.81 6.07
N ASN A 41 15.31 -10.44 7.09
CA ASN A 41 15.48 -11.26 8.29
C ASN A 41 14.19 -11.43 9.11
N VAL A 42 13.27 -10.46 9.07
CA VAL A 42 11.98 -10.55 9.77
C VAL A 42 11.00 -11.44 9.00
N LEU A 43 10.97 -11.31 7.67
CA LEU A 43 10.10 -12.12 6.81
C LEU A 43 10.61 -13.54 6.61
N ASN A 44 11.93 -13.75 6.68
CA ASN A 44 12.58 -15.04 6.50
C ASN A 44 13.73 -15.20 7.52
N PRO A 45 13.40 -15.50 8.79
CA PRO A 45 14.38 -15.64 9.85
C PRO A 45 15.47 -16.68 9.55
N PRO A 46 16.75 -16.40 9.84
CA PRO A 46 17.85 -17.32 9.56
C PRO A 46 17.82 -18.59 10.43
N ASP A 47 17.05 -18.59 11.52
CA ASP A 47 16.86 -19.73 12.41
C ASP A 47 15.75 -20.69 11.93
N SER A 48 15.22 -20.48 10.72
CA SER A 48 14.13 -21.28 10.12
C SER A 48 12.81 -21.22 10.89
N SER A 49 12.65 -20.25 11.80
CA SER A 49 11.35 -19.96 12.40
C SER A 49 10.40 -19.35 11.38
N ASP A 50 9.09 -19.40 11.67
CA ASP A 50 8.08 -18.73 10.85
C ASP A 50 8.35 -17.22 10.88
N GLY A 51 8.49 -16.63 9.68
CA GLY A 51 8.61 -15.18 9.54
C GLY A 51 7.37 -14.43 10.00
N ALA A 52 7.53 -13.14 10.27
CA ALA A 52 6.46 -12.26 10.69
C ALA A 52 6.30 -11.09 9.72
N PRO A 53 5.09 -10.53 9.54
CA PRO A 53 4.93 -9.29 8.81
C PRO A 53 5.77 -8.15 9.41
N PHE A 54 6.43 -7.38 8.55
CA PHE A 54 7.20 -6.22 8.97
C PHE A 54 6.31 -4.97 9.02
N GLU A 55 6.13 -4.37 10.19
CA GLU A 55 5.38 -3.11 10.30
C GLU A 55 6.13 -1.96 9.60
N LEU A 56 5.52 -1.40 8.56
CA LEU A 56 6.10 -0.30 7.81
C LEU A 56 5.81 1.06 8.46
N CYS A 57 4.53 1.36 8.65
CA CYS A 57 4.08 2.62 9.23
C CYS A 57 2.59 2.61 9.59
N VAL A 58 2.20 3.56 10.45
CA VAL A 58 0.80 3.91 10.69
C VAL A 58 0.24 4.64 9.47
N ALA A 59 -0.91 4.18 8.97
CA ALA A 59 -1.67 4.83 7.92
C ALA A 59 -3.16 4.51 8.06
N THR A 60 -4.01 5.51 7.84
CA THR A 60 -5.46 5.30 7.80
C THR A 60 -5.85 4.41 6.63
N ARG A 61 -7.05 3.80 6.70
CA ARG A 61 -7.62 3.03 5.57
C ARG A 61 -7.69 3.87 4.29
N ASP A 62 -8.00 5.15 4.40
CA ASP A 62 -8.06 6.07 3.26
C ASP A 62 -6.69 6.31 2.64
N ASP A 63 -5.64 6.47 3.46
CA ASP A 63 -4.27 6.59 2.97
C ASP A 63 -3.82 5.33 2.23
N TRP A 64 -4.14 4.16 2.78
CA TRP A 64 -3.89 2.87 2.14
C TRP A 64 -4.63 2.72 0.81
N ASN A 65 -5.93 3.01 0.77
CA ASN A 65 -6.72 2.90 -0.47
C ASN A 65 -6.17 3.81 -1.58
N ARG A 66 -5.77 5.04 -1.23
CA ARG A 66 -5.13 5.95 -2.20
C ARG A 66 -3.79 5.40 -2.69
N TYR A 67 -3.00 4.77 -1.81
CA TYR A 67 -1.75 4.13 -2.19
C TYR A 67 -1.98 2.99 -3.18
N VAL A 68 -2.91 2.08 -2.89
CA VAL A 68 -3.26 0.93 -3.74
C VAL A 68 -3.69 1.37 -5.15
N GLN A 69 -4.44 2.47 -5.24
CA GLN A 69 -4.92 3.01 -6.52
C GLN A 69 -3.89 3.89 -7.25
N SER A 70 -2.76 4.20 -6.63
CA SER A 70 -1.76 5.10 -7.20
C SER A 70 -0.83 4.39 -8.17
N GLU A 71 -0.50 5.03 -9.29
CA GLU A 71 0.59 4.60 -10.17
C GLU A 71 1.98 4.90 -9.56
N GLN A 72 2.05 5.69 -8.49
CA GLN A 72 3.30 6.14 -7.87
C GLN A 72 3.73 5.27 -6.69
N GLN A 73 3.31 4.02 -6.65
CA GLN A 73 3.71 3.06 -5.61
C GLN A 73 5.23 2.78 -5.69
N ALA A 74 5.96 2.89 -4.58
CA ALA A 74 7.39 2.57 -4.55
C ALA A 74 7.57 1.03 -4.68
N PRO A 75 7.11 0.21 -3.71
CA PRO A 75 6.78 -1.19 -3.96
C PRO A 75 5.29 -1.32 -4.29
N GLY A 76 4.95 -2.26 -5.17
CA GLY A 76 3.55 -2.58 -5.43
C GLY A 76 2.84 -3.07 -4.15
N SER A 77 1.61 -2.61 -3.93
CA SER A 77 0.75 -2.97 -2.79
C SER A 77 0.48 -4.47 -2.68
N ARG A 78 0.70 -5.25 -3.75
CA ARG A 78 0.66 -6.72 -3.74
C ARG A 78 1.62 -7.37 -2.73
N TRP A 79 2.70 -6.69 -2.35
CA TRP A 79 3.69 -7.18 -1.37
C TRP A 79 3.40 -6.72 0.06
N MET A 80 2.27 -6.03 0.25
CA MET A 80 1.94 -5.30 1.45
C MET A 80 0.49 -5.58 1.86
N ALA A 81 0.20 -5.36 3.13
CA ALA A 81 -1.15 -5.49 3.65
C ALA A 81 -1.43 -4.38 4.66
N TRP A 82 -2.72 -4.16 4.91
CA TRP A 82 -3.19 -3.16 5.86
C TRP A 82 -4.16 -3.80 6.85
N TRP A 83 -3.90 -3.60 8.14
CA TRP A 83 -4.80 -3.91 9.24
C TRP A 83 -4.47 -3.04 10.44
N ASP A 84 -5.44 -2.82 11.32
CA ASP A 84 -5.25 -2.07 12.59
C ASP A 84 -4.56 -0.71 12.40
N ASP A 85 -5.00 0.06 11.40
CA ASP A 85 -4.46 1.38 11.02
C ASP A 85 -2.94 1.38 10.73
N ARG A 86 -2.40 0.23 10.33
CA ARG A 86 -0.99 0.02 10.02
C ARG A 86 -0.82 -0.67 8.67
N VAL A 87 0.27 -0.32 8.00
CA VAL A 87 0.71 -0.95 6.77
C VAL A 87 1.88 -1.86 7.10
N PHE A 88 1.86 -3.06 6.55
CA PHE A 88 2.88 -4.08 6.73
C PHE A 88 3.44 -4.51 5.38
N ILE A 89 4.72 -4.84 5.35
CA ILE A 89 5.31 -5.64 4.28
C ILE A 89 5.12 -7.10 4.69
N VAL A 90 4.50 -7.89 3.81
CA VAL A 90 4.19 -9.30 4.05
C VAL A 90 4.99 -10.25 3.16
N GLU A 91 5.61 -9.71 2.12
CA GLU A 91 6.44 -10.46 1.19
C GLU A 91 7.54 -9.57 0.62
N LEU A 92 8.67 -10.17 0.26
CA LEU A 92 9.77 -9.45 -0.36
C LEU A 92 9.42 -9.07 -1.82
N PRO A 93 9.64 -7.81 -2.25
CA PRO A 93 9.34 -7.32 -3.59
C PRO A 93 10.32 -7.82 -4.67
N VAL A 94 10.81 -9.05 -4.52
CA VAL A 94 11.69 -9.78 -5.46
C VAL A 94 11.27 -11.25 -5.62
N SER A 95 10.32 -11.71 -4.80
CA SER A 95 9.81 -13.08 -4.81
C SER A 95 8.71 -13.23 -5.87
N PRO A 96 8.71 -14.28 -6.70
CA PRO A 96 7.60 -14.57 -7.61
C PRO A 96 6.42 -15.27 -6.90
N LEU A 97 6.53 -15.60 -5.61
CA LEU A 97 5.57 -16.46 -4.90
C LEU A 97 4.13 -15.95 -5.02
N HIS A 98 3.87 -14.65 -4.85
CA HIS A 98 2.52 -14.11 -5.08
C HIS A 98 2.02 -14.34 -6.51
N GLU A 99 2.84 -14.07 -7.52
CA GLU A 99 2.45 -14.22 -8.93
C GLU A 99 2.21 -15.68 -9.29
N ASP A 100 3.05 -16.58 -8.77
CA ASP A 100 2.94 -18.03 -8.96
C ASP A 100 1.69 -18.60 -8.29
N LEU A 101 1.42 -18.19 -7.04
CA LEU A 101 0.21 -18.61 -6.31
C LEU A 101 -1.06 -18.09 -6.98
N VAL A 102 -1.12 -16.81 -7.31
CA VAL A 102 -2.27 -16.21 -8.01
C VAL A 102 -2.48 -16.86 -9.37
N GLY A 103 -1.40 -17.11 -10.12
CA GLY A 103 -1.44 -17.80 -11.40
C GLY A 103 -1.97 -19.23 -11.28
N GLY A 104 -1.47 -19.98 -10.31
CA GLY A 104 -1.91 -21.36 -10.02
C GLY A 104 -3.38 -21.44 -9.63
N ILE A 105 -3.82 -20.58 -8.71
CA ILE A 105 -5.23 -20.53 -8.27
C ILE A 105 -6.14 -20.13 -9.44
N ARG A 106 -5.77 -19.11 -10.22
CA ARG A 106 -6.55 -18.67 -11.37
C ARG A 106 -6.71 -19.79 -12.40
N ARG A 107 -5.64 -20.55 -12.67
CA ARG A 107 -5.68 -21.72 -13.55
C ARG A 107 -6.63 -22.78 -13.01
N ALA A 108 -6.51 -23.14 -11.73
CA ALA A 108 -7.38 -24.13 -11.10
C ALA A 108 -8.87 -23.74 -11.16
N ILE A 109 -9.20 -22.46 -10.92
CA ILE A 109 -10.56 -21.94 -11.06
C ILE A 109 -11.02 -22.08 -12.52
N THR A 110 -10.19 -21.65 -13.47
CA THR A 110 -10.52 -21.67 -14.91
C THR A 110 -10.81 -23.08 -15.40
N ASP A 111 -9.98 -24.05 -14.98
CA ASP A 111 -10.15 -25.46 -15.31
C ASP A 111 -11.42 -26.04 -14.71
N ALA A 112 -11.77 -25.64 -13.47
CA ALA A 112 -12.96 -26.13 -12.78
C ALA A 112 -14.27 -25.52 -13.31
N THR A 113 -14.27 -24.25 -13.74
CA THR A 113 -15.48 -23.52 -14.15
C THR A 113 -15.68 -23.48 -15.66
N GLY A 114 -14.66 -23.82 -16.46
CA GLY A 114 -14.71 -23.73 -17.92
C GLY A 114 -14.70 -22.29 -18.45
N THR A 115 -14.40 -21.29 -17.62
CA THR A 115 -14.39 -19.86 -18.01
C THR A 115 -13.13 -19.44 -18.79
N GLY A 116 -12.38 -20.41 -19.32
CA GLY A 116 -11.11 -20.20 -20.03
C GLY A 116 -11.20 -20.21 -21.55
N ARG A 117 -12.42 -20.12 -22.11
CA ARG A 117 -12.67 -20.03 -23.55
C ARG A 117 -13.31 -18.70 -23.91
#